data_AF-A0A3M1A365-F1
#
_entry.id   AF-A0A3M1A365-F1
#
_cell.length_a   1.000
_cell.length_b   1.000
_cell.length_c   1.000
_cell.angle_alpha   90.00
_cell.angle_beta   90.00
_cell.angle_gamma   90.00
#
_symmetry.space_group_name_H-M   'P 1'
#
loop_
_entity.id
_entity.type
_entity.pdbx_description
1 polymer ?
#
loop_
_entity_poly.entity_id
_entity_poly.type
_entity_poly.pdbx_seq_one_letter_code
_entity_poly.pdbx_strand_id
1 'polypeptide(L)'
;MINMWPMEKQAQWIILKEFYKNLKIGMSRSAALRHAKLFYMKHYDRNPENWASLILLGDPESINLIFKENTLMVLLAFACLGLVAFLGYFFSYNSGKSKS
;
A
#
# COMPACT_ATOMS: atom_id res chain seq x y z
N MET A 1 12.44 -1.81 12.56
CA MET A 1 12.64 -3.17 13.07
C MET A 1 14.10 -3.29 13.44
N ILE A 2 14.40 -3.77 14.65
CA ILE A 2 15.75 -3.84 15.20
C ILE A 2 15.97 -5.26 15.72
N ASN A 3 17.19 -5.79 15.58
CA ASN A 3 17.60 -7.08 16.15
C ASN A 3 18.43 -6.87 17.42
N MET A 4 18.15 -7.65 18.47
CA MET A 4 18.85 -7.56 19.76
C MET A 4 20.22 -8.27 19.78
N TRP A 5 20.38 -9.30 18.95
CA TRP A 5 21.64 -10.02 18.76
C TRP A 5 21.85 -10.35 17.27
N PRO A 6 23.08 -10.69 16.86
CA PRO A 6 23.34 -11.15 15.50
C PRO A 6 22.55 -12.43 15.21
N MET A 7 21.85 -12.46 14.08
CA MET A 7 21.07 -13.61 13.62
C MET A 7 21.54 -14.04 12.24
N GLU A 8 21.17 -15.24 11.82
CA GLU A 8 21.50 -15.73 10.49
C GLU A 8 20.89 -14.81 9.40
N LYS A 9 21.71 -14.44 8.41
CA LYS A 9 21.28 -13.55 7.32
C LYS A 9 20.08 -14.11 6.56
N GLN A 10 20.04 -15.42 6.33
CA GLN A 10 18.94 -16.05 5.59
C GLN A 10 17.62 -15.91 6.34
N ALA A 11 17.62 -16.24 7.63
CA ALA A 11 16.46 -16.06 8.51
C ALA A 11 15.97 -14.59 8.51
N GLN A 12 16.90 -13.64 8.56
CA GLN A 12 16.57 -12.21 8.58
C GLN A 12 15.85 -11.80 7.29
N TRP A 13 16.37 -12.21 6.14
CA TRP A 13 15.77 -11.93 4.84
C TRP A 13 14.39 -12.55 4.68
N ILE A 14 14.19 -13.79 5.14
CA ILE A 14 12.89 -14.47 5.06
C ILE A 14 11.85 -13.72 5.90
N ILE A 15 12.18 -13.41 7.16
CA ILE A 15 11.26 -12.70 8.06
C ILE A 15 10.98 -11.29 7.54
N LEU A 16 11.99 -10.58 7.02
CA LEU A 16 11.82 -9.24 6.48
C LEU A 16 10.93 -9.22 5.23
N LYS A 17 11.10 -10.19 4.33
CA LYS A 17 10.29 -10.33 3.12
C LYS A 17 8.82 -10.55 3.46
N GLU A 18 8.53 -11.46 4.39
CA GLU A 18 7.16 -11.73 4.81
C GLU A 18 6.56 -10.57 5.60
N PHE A 19 7.36 -9.88 6.41
CA PHE A 19 6.95 -8.66 7.10
C PHE A 19 6.46 -7.57 6.13
N TYR A 20 7.23 -7.27 5.07
CA TYR A 20 6.81 -6.27 4.08
C TYR A 20 5.60 -6.72 3.26
N LYS A 21 5.49 -8.01 2.95
CA LYS A 21 4.29 -8.56 2.30
C LYS A 21 3.06 -8.34 3.17
N ASN A 22 3.15 -8.60 4.48
CA ASN A 22 2.07 -8.40 5.44
C ASN A 22 1.71 -6.91 5.61
N LEU A 23 2.69 -6.00 5.54
CA LEU A 23 2.42 -4.57 5.52
C LEU A 23 1.65 -4.14 4.28
N LYS A 24 1.98 -4.67 3.09
CA LYS A 24 1.30 -4.32 1.83
C LYS A 24 -0.18 -4.71 1.81
N ILE A 25 -0.57 -5.75 2.54
CA ILE A 25 -1.97 -6.17 2.67
C ILE A 25 -2.72 -5.44 3.79
N GLY A 26 -2.12 -4.40 4.39
CA GLY A 26 -2.78 -3.53 5.36
C GLY A 26 -2.68 -3.99 6.82
N MET A 27 -1.84 -4.97 7.15
CA MET A 27 -1.63 -5.34 8.56
C MET A 27 -0.90 -4.22 9.32
N SER A 28 -1.24 -4.04 10.60
CA SER A 28 -0.46 -3.19 11.50
C SER A 28 0.98 -3.70 11.62
N ARG A 29 1.92 -2.84 11.98
CA ARG A 29 3.34 -3.24 12.11
C ARG A 29 3.50 -4.41 13.07
N SER A 30 2.81 -4.39 14.20
CA SER A 30 2.82 -5.47 15.20
C SER A 30 2.25 -6.78 14.64
N ALA A 31 1.11 -6.73 13.97
CA ALA A 31 0.50 -7.91 13.34
C ALA A 31 1.37 -8.48 12.22
N ALA A 32 1.93 -7.61 11.38
CA ALA A 32 2.81 -7.99 10.28
C ALA A 32 4.07 -8.72 10.76
N LEU A 33 4.72 -8.21 11.81
CA LEU A 33 5.91 -8.85 12.37
C LEU A 33 5.58 -10.18 13.06
N ARG A 34 4.47 -10.23 13.82
CA ARG A 34 4.01 -11.47 14.45
C ARG A 34 3.74 -12.55 13.39
N HIS A 35 3.03 -12.21 12.32
CA HIS A 35 2.76 -13.15 11.23
C HIS A 35 4.04 -13.59 10.52
N ALA A 36 4.98 -12.69 10.28
CA ALA A 36 6.27 -13.05 9.65
C ALA A 36 7.09 -14.03 10.50
N LYS A 37 7.13 -13.83 11.83
CA LYS A 37 7.79 -14.76 12.76
C LYS A 37 7.11 -16.13 12.79
N LEU A 38 5.78 -16.16 12.88
CA LEU A 38 5.00 -17.40 12.85
C LEU A 38 5.19 -18.17 11.53
N PHE A 39 5.25 -17.45 10.41
CA PHE A 39 5.57 -18.02 9.10
C PHE A 39 6.95 -18.67 9.11
N TYR A 40 7.98 -17.97 9.61
CA TYR A 40 9.33 -18.52 9.69
C TYR A 40 9.39 -19.80 10.54
N MET A 41 8.79 -19.79 11.75
CA MET A 41 8.71 -20.95 12.64
C MET A 41 8.02 -22.16 12.02
N LYS A 42 7.02 -21.92 11.17
CA LYS A 42 6.23 -22.97 10.54
C LYS A 42 6.97 -23.62 9.36
N HIS A 43 7.77 -22.85 8.63
CA HIS A 43 8.34 -23.28 7.35
C HIS A 43 9.85 -23.52 7.36
N TYR A 44 10.58 -23.01 8.35
CA TYR A 44 12.05 -23.08 8.38
C TYR A 44 12.55 -23.66 9.70
N ASP A 45 12.57 -22.86 10.76
CA ASP A 45 13.17 -23.24 12.04
C ASP A 45 12.47 -22.55 13.22
N ARG A 46 12.37 -23.26 14.33
CA ARG A 46 11.81 -22.76 15.59
C ARG A 46 12.87 -22.29 16.58
N ASN A 47 14.16 -22.45 16.30
CA ASN A 47 15.21 -21.96 17.18
C ASN A 47 15.02 -20.45 17.46
N PRO A 48 14.81 -20.05 18.75
CA PRO A 48 14.63 -18.66 19.13
C PRO A 48 15.73 -17.72 18.68
N GLU A 49 16.96 -18.20 18.50
CA GLU A 49 18.10 -17.40 18.02
C GLU A 49 17.81 -16.72 16.68
N ASN A 50 17.01 -17.37 15.82
CA ASN A 50 16.75 -16.96 14.45
C ASN A 50 15.52 -16.05 14.27
N TRP A 51 14.66 -15.89 15.28
CA TRP A 51 13.42 -15.09 15.15
C TRP A 51 13.07 -14.23 16.37
N ALA A 52 13.57 -14.59 17.57
CA ALA A 52 13.24 -13.87 18.79
C ALA A 52 14.00 -12.55 18.92
N SER A 53 15.17 -12.42 18.27
CA SER A 53 15.98 -11.21 18.25
C SER A 53 15.25 -9.98 17.71
N LEU A 54 14.25 -10.20 16.86
CA LEU A 54 13.60 -9.18 16.06
C LEU A 54 12.50 -8.48 16.84
N ILE A 55 12.69 -7.21 17.17
CA ILE A 55 11.72 -6.40 17.92
C ILE A 55 11.24 -5.19 17.11
N LEU A 56 10.00 -4.79 17.39
CA LEU A 56 9.46 -3.49 16.98
C LEU A 56 9.75 -2.48 18.09
N LEU A 57 10.39 -1.39 17.71
CA LEU A 57 10.61 -0.22 18.55
C LEU A 57 9.81 0.93 17.93
N GLY A 58 9.02 1.62 18.76
CA GLY A 58 8.11 2.70 18.35
C GLY A 58 6.63 2.30 18.36
N ASP A 59 5.77 3.22 17.93
CA ASP A 59 4.33 3.06 17.94
C ASP A 59 3.86 1.94 16.97
N PRO A 60 3.14 0.91 17.47
CA PRO A 60 2.63 -0.19 16.65
C PRO A 60 1.44 0.19 15.76
N GLU A 61 0.96 1.45 15.81
CA GLU A 61 -0.15 1.90 14.97
C GLU A 61 0.06 1.48 13.51
N SER A 62 -1.00 0.90 12.96
CA SER A 62 -1.11 0.62 11.53
C SER A 62 -0.79 1.90 10.79
N ILE A 63 0.11 1.83 9.82
CA ILE A 63 0.14 2.85 8.78
C ILE A 63 -1.23 2.72 8.11
N ASN A 64 -2.17 3.55 8.53
CA ASN A 64 -3.40 3.77 7.80
C ASN A 64 -2.96 4.46 6.52
N LEU A 65 -2.51 3.66 5.54
CA LEU A 65 -2.50 4.05 4.15
C LEU A 65 -3.97 4.16 3.78
N ILE A 66 -4.60 5.24 4.24
CA ILE A 66 -5.85 5.71 3.69
C ILE A 66 -5.48 6.10 2.27
N PHE A 67 -5.46 5.12 1.36
CA PHE A 67 -5.72 5.40 -0.03
C PHE A 67 -7.12 5.97 0.00
N LYS A 68 -7.19 7.30 0.15
CA LYS A 68 -8.41 8.05 -0.02
C LYS A 68 -8.69 7.90 -1.49
N GLU A 69 -9.38 6.81 -1.84
CA GLU A 69 -9.91 6.62 -3.17
C GLU A 69 -10.85 7.79 -3.39
N ASN A 70 -10.31 8.83 -4.01
CA ASN A 70 -11.01 10.08 -4.24
C ASN A 70 -11.86 9.84 -5.50
N THR A 71 -12.71 8.81 -5.46
CA THR A 71 -13.63 8.39 -6.53
C THR A 71 -14.49 9.58 -6.96
N LEU A 72 -14.81 10.46 -6.03
CA LEU A 72 -15.50 11.73 -6.26
C LEU A 72 -14.66 12.69 -7.13
N MET A 73 -13.34 12.77 -6.93
CA MET A 73 -12.43 13.60 -7.74
C MET A 73 -12.24 13.01 -9.15
N VAL A 74 -12.21 11.68 -9.27
CA VAL A 74 -12.18 10.98 -10.57
C VAL A 74 -13.49 11.20 -11.34
N LEU A 75 -14.64 11.09 -10.67
CA LEU A 75 -15.95 11.41 -11.25
C LEU A 75 -16.05 12.87 -11.71
N LEU A 76 -15.55 13.81 -10.90
CA LEU A 76 -15.51 15.23 -11.27
C LEU A 76 -14.60 15.47 -12.49
N ALA A 77 -13.46 14.78 -12.60
CA ALA A 77 -12.58 14.90 -13.75
C ALA A 77 -13.26 14.43 -15.06
N PHE A 78 -13.98 13.30 -15.02
CA PHE A 78 -14.76 12.83 -16.17
C PHE A 78 -15.93 13.77 -16.52
N ALA A 79 -16.63 14.31 -15.51
CA ALA A 79 -17.71 15.27 -15.72
C ALA A 79 -17.21 16.56 -16.37
N CYS A 80 -16.06 17.09 -15.93
CA CYS A 80 -15.41 18.26 -16.53
C CYS A 80 -15.00 18.01 -17.98
N LEU A 81 -14.39 16.86 -18.29
CA LEU A 81 -14.02 16.49 -19.66
C LEU A 81 -15.25 16.41 -20.59
N GLY A 82 -16.35 15.81 -20.10
CA GLY A 82 -17.60 15.76 -20.84
C GLY A 82 -18.19 17.13 -21.14
N LEU A 83 -18.16 18.05 -20.17
CA LEU A 83 -18.63 19.43 -20.34
C LEU A 83 -17.80 20.21 -21.37
N VAL A 84 -16.48 20.09 -21.33
CA VAL A 84 -15.60 20.77 -22.31
C VAL A 84 -15.86 20.23 -23.72
N ALA A 85 -16.02 18.92 -23.88
CA ALA A 85 -16.34 18.32 -25.17
C ALA A 85 -17.72 18.77 -25.70
N PHE A 86 -18.72 18.86 -24.82
CA PHE A 86 -20.07 19.31 -25.17
C PHE A 86 -20.10 20.78 -25.60
N LEU A 87 -19.41 21.66 -24.85
CA LEU A 87 -19.29 23.07 -25.19
C LEU A 87 -18.50 23.29 -26.48
N GLY A 88 -17.42 22.53 -26.70
CA GLY A 88 -16.65 22.56 -27.94
C GLY A 88 -17.48 22.16 -29.15
N TYR A 89 -18.28 21.09 -29.02
CA TYR A 89 -19.21 20.65 -30.07
C TYR A 89 -20.29 21.71 -30.36
N PHE A 90 -20.88 22.29 -29.31
CA PHE A 90 -21.92 23.31 -29.45
C PHE A 90 -21.40 24.60 -30.11
N PHE A 91 -20.20 25.05 -29.75
CA PHE A 91 -19.57 26.22 -30.39
C PHE A 91 -19.24 25.97 -31.87
N SER A 92 -18.71 24.79 -32.19
CA SER A 92 -18.42 24.39 -33.58
C SER A 92 -19.70 24.28 -34.42
N TYR A 93 -20.78 23.76 -33.85
CA TYR A 93 -22.09 23.67 -34.49
C TYR A 93 -22.73 25.04 -34.76
N ASN A 94 -22.64 25.96 -33.79
CA ASN A 94 -23.27 27.28 -33.91
C ASN A 94 -22.51 28.22 -34.88
N SER A 95 -21.19 28.11 -34.97
CA SER A 95 -20.36 28.89 -35.90
C SER A 95 -20.67 28.61 -37.39
N GLY A 96 -21.26 27.44 -37.69
CA GLY A 96 -21.69 27.07 -39.04
C GLY A 96 -22.98 27.74 -39.54
N LYS A 97 -23.79 28.35 -38.66
CA LYS A 97 -25.08 28.97 -39.04
C LYS A 97 -25.03 30.47 -39.36
N SER A 98 -23.88 31.13 -39.19
CA SER A 98 -23.74 32.59 -39.42
C SER A 98 -23.28 32.99 -40.85
N LYS A 99 -23.17 32.04 -41.78
CA LYS A 99 -22.74 32.30 -43.18
C LYS A 99 -23.78 31.91 -44.24
N SER A 100 -25.08 31.86 -43.89
CA SER A 100 -26.16 31.74 -44.87
C SER A 100 -26.95 33.03 -44.97
#